data_AF-A0A2U3Z7P4-F1
#
_entry.id   AF-A0A2U3Z7P4-F1
#
_cell.length_a   1.000
_cell.length_b   1.000
_cell.length_c   1.000
_cell.angle_alpha   90.00
_cell.angle_beta   90.00
_cell.angle_gamma   90.00
#
_symmetry.space_group_name_H-M   'P 1'
#
loop_
_entity.id
_entity.type
_entity.pdbx_description
1 polymer ?
#
loop_
_entity_poly.entity_id
_entity_poly.type
_entity_poly.pdbx_seq_one_letter_code
_entity_poly.pdbx_strand_id
1 'polypeptide(L)'
;MGYIRMIRSGGLHCSSNAIRFVPDLEDIVNFEELVKEEGLAEETLKAARHLDSVLSDHTRNSAEGTEYFKMLVDVFAPEFRRPKNIHLRNFYIIVPPLTLNFVEHSISCKEKLNKKNKIGAAFTDDGFAMGVAYILKLLDQYQEFDSLHWFQSVREKYLKEIRAVAKQQNVQSASQDEKLLQTMNLTQKRLDVCLQEFELLYFSLSSARIFFRADKTAAEENQEKKEKEETKTSNGDLSDSTVSADPVVK
;
A
#
# COMPACT_ATOMS: atom_id res chain seq x y z
N MET A 1 1.52 1.49 -13.76
CA MET A 1 1.70 0.95 -12.39
C MET A 1 2.70 -0.19 -12.30
N GLY A 2 2.56 -1.28 -13.08
CA GLY A 2 3.55 -2.37 -13.11
C GLY A 2 4.97 -1.91 -13.47
N TYR A 3 5.10 -1.02 -14.46
CA TYR A 3 6.38 -0.40 -14.81
C TYR A 3 7.03 0.37 -13.64
N ILE A 4 6.25 1.16 -12.89
CA ILE A 4 6.79 1.96 -11.77
C ILE A 4 7.21 1.05 -10.62
N ARG A 5 6.45 -0.03 -10.35
CA ARG A 5 6.86 -1.06 -9.39
C ARG A 5 8.17 -1.74 -9.82
N MET A 6 8.32 -2.03 -11.11
CA MET A 6 9.55 -2.57 -11.66
C MET A 6 10.73 -1.61 -11.53
N ILE A 7 10.55 -0.32 -11.84
CA ILE A 7 11.59 0.71 -11.67
C ILE A 7 11.98 0.87 -10.20
N ARG A 8 11.00 0.88 -9.28
CA ARG A 8 11.27 0.91 -7.83
C ARG A 8 12.07 -0.32 -7.39
N SER A 9 11.65 -1.52 -7.75
CA SER A 9 12.37 -2.75 -7.39
C SER A 9 13.77 -2.79 -8.00
N GLY A 10 13.94 -2.33 -9.24
CA GLY A 10 15.23 -2.22 -9.90
C GLY A 10 16.15 -1.20 -9.23
N GLY A 11 15.63 -0.03 -8.85
CA GLY A 11 16.36 1.00 -8.12
C GLY A 11 16.79 0.54 -6.72
N LEU A 12 15.90 -0.13 -6.00
CA LEU A 12 16.21 -0.73 -4.70
C LEU A 12 17.28 -1.83 -4.83
N HIS A 13 17.16 -2.70 -5.85
CA HIS A 13 18.14 -3.75 -6.09
C HIS A 13 19.53 -3.18 -6.42
N CYS A 14 19.60 -2.14 -7.24
CA CYS A 14 20.85 -1.45 -7.55
C CYS A 14 21.48 -0.84 -6.29
N SER A 15 20.69 -0.11 -5.50
CA SER A 15 21.15 0.55 -4.27
C SER A 15 21.60 -0.48 -3.22
N SER A 16 20.83 -1.56 -3.04
CA SER A 16 21.16 -2.67 -2.14
C SER A 16 22.44 -3.38 -2.55
N ASN A 17 22.67 -3.60 -3.84
CA ASN A 17 23.91 -4.22 -4.31
C ASN A 17 25.13 -3.29 -4.12
N ALA A 18 24.95 -1.97 -4.25
CA ALA A 18 26.01 -0.98 -4.01
C ALA A 18 26.43 -0.91 -2.53
N ILE A 19 25.47 -1.05 -1.60
CA ILE A 19 25.71 -0.96 -0.15
C ILE A 19 25.84 -2.33 0.54
N ARG A 20 25.92 -3.43 -0.20
CA ARG A 20 25.93 -4.80 0.39
C ARG A 20 27.07 -5.08 1.37
N PHE A 21 28.11 -4.25 1.34
CA PHE A 21 29.30 -4.37 2.17
C PHE A 21 29.28 -3.43 3.38
N VAL A 22 28.22 -2.63 3.51
CA VAL A 22 28.01 -1.71 4.63
C VAL A 22 27.36 -2.53 5.76
N PRO A 23 28.03 -2.71 6.91
CA PRO A 23 27.56 -3.61 7.97
C PRO A 23 26.26 -3.13 8.64
N ASP A 24 26.14 -1.82 8.83
CA ASP A 24 24.99 -1.16 9.45
C ASP A 24 24.63 0.10 8.64
N LEU A 25 23.35 0.21 8.26
CA LEU A 25 22.81 1.36 7.51
C LEU A 25 22.23 2.43 8.44
N GLU A 26 22.00 2.11 9.71
CA GLU A 26 21.51 3.02 10.74
C GLU A 26 22.66 3.72 11.46
N ASP A 27 23.83 3.07 11.54
CA ASP A 27 25.05 3.60 12.15
C ASP A 27 26.26 3.54 11.19
N ILE A 28 26.26 4.45 10.21
CA ILE A 28 27.37 4.60 9.27
C ILE A 28 28.44 5.48 9.90
N VAL A 29 29.62 4.90 10.14
CA VAL A 29 30.79 5.62 10.64
C VAL A 29 31.24 6.69 9.65
N ASN A 30 31.55 7.89 10.14
CA ASN A 30 32.07 8.99 9.32
C ASN A 30 33.54 8.75 8.97
N PHE A 31 33.83 8.45 7.71
CA PHE A 31 35.19 8.14 7.27
C PHE A 31 36.07 9.39 7.19
N GLU A 32 35.50 10.56 6.89
CA GLU A 32 36.22 11.84 6.89
C GLU A 32 36.81 12.19 8.27
N GLU A 33 36.07 11.93 9.35
CA GLU A 33 36.52 12.16 10.74
C GLU A 33 37.66 11.22 11.13
N LEU A 34 37.53 9.92 10.85
CA LEU A 34 38.56 8.93 11.16
C LEU A 34 39.89 9.23 10.44
N VAL A 35 39.81 9.64 9.18
CA VAL A 35 41.00 9.97 8.36
C VAL A 35 41.68 11.25 8.84
N LYS A 36 40.91 12.20 9.39
CA LYS A 36 41.45 13.40 10.04
C LYS A 36 42.14 13.09 11.36
N GLU A 37 41.56 12.22 12.19
CA GLU A 37 42.13 11.82 13.48
C GLU A 37 43.46 11.08 13.33
N GLU A 38 43.59 10.23 12.31
CA GLU A 38 44.83 9.49 11.99
C GLU A 38 45.88 10.33 11.22
N GLY A 39 45.56 11.57 10.85
CA GLY A 39 46.51 12.48 10.19
C GLY A 39 46.99 12.01 8.81
N LEU A 40 46.12 11.35 8.04
CA LEU A 40 46.45 10.81 6.72
C LEU A 40 46.52 11.91 5.63
N ALA A 41 47.02 11.52 4.44
CA ALA A 41 47.22 12.43 3.32
C ALA A 41 45.93 13.12 2.84
N GLU A 42 46.06 14.31 2.25
CA GLU A 42 44.94 15.14 1.79
C GLU A 42 44.09 14.43 0.71
N GLU A 43 44.73 13.60 -0.12
CA GLU A 43 44.09 12.75 -1.12
C GLU A 43 43.17 11.71 -0.47
N THR A 44 43.59 11.13 0.65
CA THR A 44 42.80 10.16 1.41
C THR A 44 41.61 10.82 2.07
N LEU A 45 41.77 12.05 2.58
CA LEU A 45 40.68 12.84 3.17
C LEU A 45 39.62 13.19 2.12
N LYS A 46 40.03 13.57 0.91
CA LYS A 46 39.12 13.81 -0.22
C LYS A 46 38.37 12.55 -0.64
N ALA A 47 39.05 11.40 -0.66
CA ALA A 47 38.44 10.12 -1.00
C ALA A 47 37.41 9.68 0.06
N ALA A 48 37.75 9.83 1.35
CA ALA A 48 36.86 9.52 2.47
C ALA A 48 35.58 10.37 2.44
N ARG A 49 35.71 11.67 2.23
CA ARG A 49 34.57 12.59 2.06
C ARG A 49 33.66 12.19 0.89
N HIS A 50 34.25 11.76 -0.22
CA HIS A 50 33.48 11.28 -1.37
C HIS A 50 32.73 9.99 -1.04
N LEU A 51 33.38 9.07 -0.32
CA LEU A 51 32.77 7.83 0.14
C LEU A 51 31.59 8.09 1.08
N ASP A 52 31.74 8.99 2.05
CA ASP A 52 30.66 9.40 2.97
C ASP A 52 29.45 9.96 2.20
N SER A 53 29.69 10.83 1.22
CA SER A 53 28.63 11.38 0.36
C SER A 53 27.91 10.30 -0.44
N VAL A 54 28.67 9.40 -1.08
CA VAL A 54 28.10 8.31 -1.89
C VAL A 54 27.29 7.35 -1.02
N LEU A 55 27.80 7.04 0.18
CA LEU A 55 27.13 6.14 1.10
C LEU A 55 25.86 6.76 1.69
N SER A 56 25.89 8.05 2.03
CA SER A 56 24.70 8.81 2.41
C SER A 56 23.65 8.82 1.29
N ASP A 57 24.06 9.01 0.04
CA ASP A 57 23.16 9.03 -1.10
C ASP A 57 22.50 7.66 -1.33
N HIS A 58 23.28 6.58 -1.28
CA HIS A 58 22.74 5.24 -1.44
C HIS A 58 21.83 4.81 -0.28
N THR A 59 22.15 5.18 0.96
CA THR A 59 21.32 4.89 2.13
C THR A 59 19.98 5.61 2.06
N ARG A 60 20.00 6.91 1.72
CA ARG A 60 18.79 7.71 1.48
C ARG A 60 17.94 7.15 0.34
N ASN A 61 18.57 6.75 -0.76
CA ASN A 61 17.88 6.16 -1.91
C ASN A 61 17.31 4.75 -1.63
N SER A 62 17.95 3.99 -0.73
CA SER A 62 17.51 2.66 -0.29
C SER A 62 16.30 2.74 0.64
N ALA A 63 16.26 3.73 1.55
CA ALA A 63 15.21 3.87 2.56
C ALA A 63 13.96 4.64 2.06
N GLU A 64 14.13 5.75 1.33
CA GLU A 64 13.04 6.72 1.10
C GLU A 64 12.91 7.22 -0.36
N GLY A 65 13.87 6.92 -1.24
CA GLY A 65 14.11 7.70 -2.47
C GLY A 65 13.19 7.47 -3.69
N THR A 66 11.98 6.91 -3.56
CA THR A 66 11.14 6.65 -4.74
C THR A 66 9.67 7.03 -4.57
N GLU A 67 9.41 8.29 -4.23
CA GLU A 67 8.09 8.97 -4.27
C GLU A 67 7.49 9.07 -5.70
N TYR A 68 7.84 8.15 -6.64
CA TYR A 68 7.33 8.15 -8.01
C TYR A 68 5.80 8.13 -8.07
N PHE A 69 5.17 7.46 -7.12
CA PHE A 69 3.70 7.39 -7.06
C PHE A 69 3.08 8.69 -6.56
N LYS A 70 3.67 9.32 -5.55
CA LYS A 70 3.24 10.62 -5.06
C LYS A 70 3.38 11.68 -6.14
N MET A 71 4.53 11.75 -6.80
CA MET A 71 4.74 12.64 -7.95
C MET A 71 3.67 12.44 -9.02
N LEU A 72 3.32 11.19 -9.32
CA LEU A 72 2.32 10.87 -10.34
C LEU A 72 0.91 11.28 -9.88
N VAL A 73 0.56 11.03 -8.62
CA VAL A 73 -0.71 11.51 -8.04
C VAL A 73 -0.76 13.04 -8.05
N ASP A 74 0.31 13.72 -7.64
CA ASP A 74 0.37 15.19 -7.50
C ASP A 74 0.33 15.90 -8.85
N VAL A 75 0.97 15.35 -9.87
CA VAL A 75 0.93 15.91 -11.24
C VAL A 75 -0.44 15.74 -11.88
N PHE A 76 -1.09 14.59 -11.70
CA PHE A 76 -2.36 14.31 -12.39
C PHE A 76 -3.61 14.70 -11.59
N ALA A 77 -3.53 14.84 -10.27
CA ALA A 77 -4.69 15.20 -9.44
C ALA A 77 -5.32 16.55 -9.85
N PRO A 78 -4.56 17.63 -10.08
CA PRO A 78 -5.12 18.91 -10.52
C PRO A 78 -5.85 18.80 -11.85
N GLU A 79 -5.30 18.04 -12.81
CA GLU A 79 -5.89 17.83 -14.14
C GLU A 79 -7.23 17.07 -14.08
N PHE A 80 -7.28 16.03 -13.24
CA PHE A 80 -8.48 15.21 -13.09
C PHE A 80 -9.58 15.89 -12.27
N ARG A 81 -9.22 16.78 -11.34
CA ARG A 81 -10.16 17.54 -10.50
C ARG A 81 -10.63 18.86 -11.13
N ARG A 82 -10.25 19.15 -12.38
CA ARG A 82 -10.71 20.36 -13.09
C ARG A 82 -12.24 20.40 -13.20
N PRO A 83 -12.88 21.59 -13.19
CA PRO A 83 -14.31 21.75 -13.39
C PRO A 83 -14.83 21.22 -14.74
N LYS A 84 -13.96 21.02 -15.73
CA LYS A 84 -14.31 20.34 -16.99
C LYS A 84 -14.66 18.86 -16.79
N ASN A 85 -14.14 18.25 -15.72
CA ASN A 85 -14.24 16.83 -15.43
C ASN A 85 -15.19 16.54 -14.25
N ILE A 86 -16.29 17.31 -14.11
CA ILE A 86 -17.29 17.10 -13.05
C ILE A 86 -17.86 15.67 -13.04
N HIS A 87 -17.96 15.03 -14.21
CA HIS A 87 -18.42 13.65 -14.35
C HIS A 87 -17.55 12.64 -13.59
N LEU A 88 -16.27 12.94 -13.34
CA LEU A 88 -15.38 12.08 -12.57
C LEU A 88 -15.67 12.15 -11.06
N ARG A 89 -16.43 13.12 -10.56
CA ARG A 89 -16.78 13.25 -9.14
C ARG A 89 -17.58 12.06 -8.59
N ASN A 90 -18.23 11.30 -9.47
CA ASN A 90 -19.03 10.14 -9.11
C ASN A 90 -18.41 8.81 -9.55
N PHE A 91 -17.11 8.79 -9.88
CA PHE A 91 -16.44 7.59 -10.38
C PHE A 91 -16.57 6.39 -9.42
N TYR A 92 -16.57 6.63 -8.11
CA TYR A 92 -16.76 5.59 -7.08
C TYR A 92 -18.03 4.74 -7.27
N ILE A 93 -19.09 5.28 -7.90
CA ILE A 93 -20.34 4.55 -8.18
C ILE A 93 -20.16 3.50 -9.28
N ILE A 94 -19.19 3.69 -10.18
CA ILE A 94 -18.89 2.76 -11.28
C ILE A 94 -17.99 1.61 -10.81
N VAL A 95 -17.32 1.76 -9.67
CA VAL A 95 -16.42 0.72 -9.13
C VAL A 95 -17.17 -0.60 -8.85
N PRO A 96 -18.32 -0.63 -8.14
CA PRO A 96 -19.08 -1.86 -7.93
C PRO A 96 -19.38 -2.69 -9.20
N PRO A 97 -19.98 -2.15 -10.27
CA PRO A 97 -20.21 -2.93 -11.49
C PRO A 97 -18.92 -3.37 -12.19
N LEU A 98 -17.84 -2.58 -12.11
CA LEU A 98 -16.54 -3.01 -12.63
C LEU A 98 -15.97 -4.19 -11.84
N THR A 99 -16.12 -4.21 -10.51
CA THR A 99 -15.66 -5.34 -9.70
C THR A 99 -16.42 -6.64 -10.01
N LEU A 100 -17.72 -6.57 -10.31
CA LEU A 100 -18.51 -7.72 -10.75
C LEU A 100 -17.96 -8.29 -12.06
N ASN A 101 -17.81 -7.43 -13.07
CA ASN A 101 -17.28 -7.82 -14.38
C ASN A 101 -15.87 -8.41 -14.25
N PHE A 102 -15.01 -7.79 -13.46
CA PHE A 102 -13.66 -8.30 -13.21
C PHE A 102 -13.67 -9.69 -12.57
N VAL A 103 -14.51 -9.94 -11.56
CA VAL A 103 -14.60 -11.25 -10.91
C VAL A 103 -15.09 -12.32 -11.89
N GLU A 104 -16.13 -12.04 -12.67
CA GLU A 104 -16.63 -12.97 -13.69
C GLU A 104 -15.56 -13.31 -14.74
N HIS A 105 -14.84 -12.28 -15.21
CA HIS A 105 -13.73 -12.46 -16.13
C HIS A 105 -12.57 -13.25 -15.49
N SER A 106 -12.23 -12.98 -14.22
CA SER A 106 -11.21 -13.71 -13.45
C SER A 106 -11.52 -15.21 -13.39
N ILE A 107 -12.77 -15.55 -13.03
CA ILE A 107 -13.23 -16.94 -12.97
C ILE A 107 -13.10 -17.59 -14.36
N SER A 108 -13.59 -16.92 -15.41
CA SER A 108 -13.50 -17.42 -16.79
C SER A 108 -12.05 -17.68 -17.22
N CYS A 109 -11.12 -16.80 -16.86
CA CYS A 109 -9.69 -16.97 -17.14
C CYS A 109 -9.09 -18.14 -16.35
N LYS A 110 -9.42 -18.29 -15.06
CA LYS A 110 -8.97 -19.41 -14.22
C LYS A 110 -9.49 -20.76 -14.72
N GLU A 111 -10.73 -20.82 -15.20
CA GLU A 111 -11.27 -22.03 -15.82
C GLU A 111 -10.56 -22.40 -17.13
N LYS A 112 -10.17 -21.41 -17.94
CA LYS A 112 -9.41 -21.62 -19.19
C LYS A 112 -7.97 -22.09 -18.91
N LEU A 113 -7.34 -21.62 -17.83
CA LEU A 113 -6.01 -22.07 -17.40
C LEU A 113 -5.96 -23.57 -17.09
N ASN A 114 -7.05 -24.13 -16.56
CA ASN A 114 -7.14 -25.54 -16.22
C ASN A 114 -7.38 -26.44 -17.46
N LYS A 115 -7.62 -25.85 -18.63
CA LYS A 115 -7.77 -26.57 -19.91
C LYS A 115 -6.43 -26.58 -20.65
N LYS A 116 -6.14 -27.68 -21.38
CA LYS A 116 -4.88 -27.86 -22.15
C LYS A 116 -4.58 -26.73 -23.16
N ASN A 117 -5.58 -25.91 -23.50
CA ASN A 117 -5.45 -24.82 -24.46
C ASN A 117 -5.21 -23.48 -23.74
N LYS A 118 -3.95 -23.03 -23.68
CA LYS A 118 -3.50 -21.85 -22.90
C LYS A 118 -3.74 -20.51 -23.60
N ILE A 119 -4.42 -20.49 -24.75
CA ILE A 119 -4.65 -19.26 -25.53
C ILE A 119 -5.74 -18.43 -24.84
N GLY A 120 -5.39 -17.23 -24.38
CA GLY A 120 -6.32 -16.35 -23.63
C GLY A 120 -6.40 -16.63 -22.12
N ALA A 121 -5.53 -17.50 -21.60
CA ALA A 121 -5.31 -17.66 -20.18
C ALA A 121 -4.50 -16.47 -19.66
N ALA A 122 -5.16 -15.55 -18.95
CA ALA A 122 -4.49 -14.45 -18.28
C ALA A 122 -4.32 -14.79 -16.80
N PHE A 123 -3.12 -14.60 -16.27
CA PHE A 123 -2.89 -14.57 -14.83
C PHE A 123 -3.51 -13.25 -14.32
N THR A 124 -4.45 -13.34 -13.39
CA THR A 124 -5.00 -12.14 -12.75
C THR A 124 -3.96 -11.56 -11.81
N ASP A 125 -3.32 -10.49 -12.27
CA ASP A 125 -2.45 -9.65 -11.46
C ASP A 125 -3.29 -8.59 -10.71
N ASP A 126 -2.74 -8.03 -9.64
CA ASP A 126 -3.38 -6.99 -8.83
C ASP A 126 -3.55 -5.65 -9.58
N GLY A 127 -3.19 -5.59 -10.86
CA GLY A 127 -3.22 -4.40 -11.71
C GLY A 127 -4.58 -3.72 -11.78
N PHE A 128 -5.69 -4.49 -11.82
CA PHE A 128 -7.04 -3.91 -11.77
C PHE A 128 -7.30 -3.22 -10.42
N ALA A 129 -7.05 -3.92 -9.32
CA ALA A 129 -7.22 -3.38 -7.97
C ALA A 129 -6.34 -2.14 -7.73
N MET A 130 -5.09 -2.20 -8.18
CA MET A 130 -4.15 -1.08 -8.14
C MET A 130 -4.61 0.12 -8.98
N GLY A 131 -5.18 -0.11 -10.17
CA GLY A 131 -5.74 0.95 -11.01
C GLY A 131 -6.96 1.62 -10.38
N VAL A 132 -7.88 0.83 -9.82
CA VAL A 132 -9.05 1.35 -9.10
C VAL A 132 -8.60 2.18 -7.89
N ALA A 133 -7.67 1.65 -7.09
CA ALA A 133 -7.13 2.38 -5.94
C ALA A 133 -6.44 3.69 -6.35
N TYR A 134 -5.70 3.69 -7.47
CA TYR A 134 -5.05 4.89 -8.00
C TYR A 134 -6.06 5.97 -8.39
N ILE A 135 -7.10 5.62 -9.14
CA ILE A 135 -8.11 6.60 -9.58
C ILE A 135 -8.90 7.13 -8.37
N LEU A 136 -9.25 6.27 -7.41
CA LEU A 136 -9.92 6.69 -6.17
C LEU A 136 -9.05 7.65 -5.35
N LYS A 137 -7.72 7.44 -5.30
CA LYS A 137 -6.78 8.38 -4.68
C LYS A 137 -6.71 9.70 -5.46
N LEU A 138 -6.60 9.63 -6.78
CA LEU A 138 -6.47 10.78 -7.66
C LEU A 138 -7.66 11.73 -7.51
N LEU A 139 -8.86 11.18 -7.39
CA LEU A 139 -10.11 11.92 -7.24
C LEU A 139 -10.53 12.19 -5.78
N ASP A 140 -9.78 11.66 -4.81
CA ASP A 140 -10.05 11.75 -3.36
C ASP A 140 -11.44 11.22 -2.95
N GLN A 141 -11.83 10.07 -3.50
CA GLN A 141 -13.17 9.49 -3.32
C GLN A 141 -13.21 8.28 -2.38
N TYR A 142 -12.19 8.12 -1.53
CA TYR A 142 -12.14 6.94 -0.67
C TYR A 142 -13.27 6.88 0.35
N GLN A 143 -13.64 8.01 0.96
CA GLN A 143 -14.72 8.04 1.95
C GLN A 143 -16.08 7.73 1.32
N GLU A 144 -16.35 8.33 0.14
CA GLU A 144 -17.57 8.08 -0.64
C GLU A 144 -17.67 6.63 -1.13
N PHE A 145 -16.54 6.01 -1.47
CA PHE A 145 -16.51 4.60 -1.81
C PHE A 145 -16.73 3.70 -0.59
N ASP A 146 -16.11 4.03 0.55
CA ASP A 146 -16.24 3.26 1.79
C ASP A 146 -17.68 3.29 2.30
N SER A 147 -18.41 4.40 2.13
CA SER A 147 -19.81 4.56 2.56
C SER A 147 -20.78 3.62 1.84
N LEU A 148 -20.42 3.11 0.65
CA LEU A 148 -21.24 2.14 -0.08
C LEU A 148 -21.29 0.77 0.60
N HIS A 149 -20.30 0.44 1.45
CA HIS A 149 -20.16 -0.87 2.09
C HIS A 149 -20.24 -2.05 1.11
N TRP A 150 -19.83 -1.82 -0.15
CA TRP A 150 -20.08 -2.70 -1.28
C TRP A 150 -19.59 -4.14 -1.04
N PHE A 151 -18.32 -4.31 -0.64
CA PHE A 151 -17.74 -5.63 -0.39
C PHE A 151 -18.43 -6.38 0.74
N GLN A 152 -18.92 -5.67 1.76
CA GLN A 152 -19.68 -6.28 2.85
C GLN A 152 -21.04 -6.77 2.34
N SER A 153 -21.75 -5.94 1.56
CA SER A 153 -23.04 -6.34 0.95
C SER A 153 -22.90 -7.53 0.01
N VAL A 154 -21.83 -7.57 -0.79
CA VAL A 154 -21.53 -8.70 -1.68
C VAL A 154 -21.28 -9.97 -0.87
N ARG A 155 -20.42 -9.90 0.15
CA ARG A 155 -20.12 -11.03 1.04
C ARG A 155 -21.37 -11.57 1.71
N GLU A 156 -22.20 -10.70 2.27
CA GLU A 156 -23.46 -11.09 2.92
C GLU A 156 -24.42 -11.79 1.96
N LYS A 157 -24.54 -11.29 0.72
CA LYS A 157 -25.36 -11.90 -0.33
C LYS A 157 -24.91 -13.33 -0.62
N TYR A 158 -23.62 -13.53 -0.94
CA TYR A 158 -23.10 -14.86 -1.27
C TYR A 158 -23.21 -15.82 -0.08
N LEU A 159 -22.89 -15.39 1.15
CA LEU A 159 -23.05 -16.21 2.35
C LEU A 159 -24.51 -16.59 2.63
N LYS A 160 -25.47 -15.73 2.29
CA LYS A 160 -26.90 -16.04 2.41
C LYS A 160 -27.33 -17.07 1.36
N GLU A 161 -26.87 -16.94 0.12
CA GLU A 161 -27.16 -17.88 -0.96
C GLU A 161 -26.55 -19.26 -0.70
N ILE A 162 -25.28 -19.33 -0.27
CA ILE A 162 -24.62 -20.59 0.12
C ILE A 162 -25.41 -21.30 1.23
N ARG A 163 -25.82 -20.56 2.27
CA ARG A 163 -26.64 -21.12 3.36
C ARG A 163 -28.02 -21.60 2.87
N ALA A 164 -28.63 -20.91 1.91
CA ALA A 164 -29.91 -21.33 1.34
C ALA A 164 -29.78 -22.65 0.56
N VAL A 165 -28.73 -22.78 -0.25
CA VAL A 165 -28.44 -24.01 -1.01
C VAL A 165 -28.13 -25.17 -0.05
N ALA A 166 -27.34 -24.95 1.00
CA ALA A 166 -27.05 -25.98 2.00
C ALA A 166 -28.29 -26.49 2.74
N LYS A 167 -29.23 -25.58 3.08
CA LYS A 167 -30.52 -25.98 3.69
C LYS A 167 -31.35 -26.84 2.74
N GLN A 168 -31.42 -26.47 1.46
CA GLN A 168 -32.15 -27.23 0.46
C GLN A 168 -31.54 -28.61 0.21
N GLN A 169 -30.21 -28.71 0.18
CA GLN A 169 -29.50 -30.00 0.09
C GLN A 169 -29.85 -30.92 1.26
N ASN A 170 -29.85 -30.42 2.50
CA ASN A 170 -30.20 -31.23 3.67
C ASN A 170 -31.64 -31.77 3.58
N VAL A 171 -32.59 -30.95 3.13
CA VAL A 171 -33.99 -31.38 2.96
C VAL A 171 -34.13 -32.41 1.83
N GLN A 172 -33.44 -32.23 0.71
CA GLN A 172 -33.54 -33.12 -0.46
C GLN A 172 -32.67 -34.38 -0.36
N SER A 173 -31.69 -34.44 0.54
CA SER A 173 -30.91 -35.65 0.81
C SER A 173 -31.78 -36.83 1.23
N ALA A 174 -32.95 -36.57 1.83
CA ALA A 174 -33.95 -37.59 2.16
C ALA A 174 -34.74 -38.12 0.94
N SER A 175 -34.72 -37.43 -0.20
CA SER A 175 -35.54 -37.72 -1.39
C SER A 175 -34.84 -38.61 -2.44
N GLN A 176 -33.57 -39.00 -2.23
CA GLN A 176 -32.75 -39.84 -3.13
C GLN A 176 -32.65 -39.37 -4.61
N ASP A 177 -32.94 -38.11 -4.92
CA ASP A 177 -32.79 -37.59 -6.28
C ASP A 177 -31.33 -37.16 -6.54
N GLU A 178 -30.53 -38.10 -7.05
CA GLU A 178 -29.09 -37.95 -7.24
C GLU A 178 -28.73 -36.82 -8.23
N LYS A 179 -29.52 -36.63 -9.29
CA LYS A 179 -29.29 -35.56 -10.28
C LYS A 179 -29.51 -34.18 -9.69
N LEU A 180 -30.53 -34.05 -8.84
CA LEU A 180 -30.83 -32.81 -8.15
C LEU A 180 -29.73 -32.47 -7.14
N LEU A 181 -29.26 -33.47 -6.38
CA LEU A 181 -28.16 -33.33 -5.44
C LEU A 181 -26.84 -32.93 -6.13
N GLN A 182 -26.53 -33.52 -7.28
CA GLN A 182 -25.36 -33.14 -8.09
C GLN A 182 -25.45 -31.69 -8.59
N THR A 183 -26.63 -31.27 -9.07
CA THR A 183 -26.87 -29.89 -9.51
C THR A 183 -26.66 -28.89 -8.37
N MET A 184 -27.19 -29.19 -7.18
CA MET A 184 -27.00 -28.33 -6.00
C MET A 184 -25.54 -28.23 -5.57
N ASN A 185 -24.80 -29.34 -5.60
CA ASN A 185 -23.37 -29.34 -5.30
C ASN A 185 -22.57 -28.46 -6.27
N LEU A 186 -22.89 -28.49 -7.57
CA LEU A 186 -22.25 -27.63 -8.56
C LEU A 186 -22.57 -26.15 -8.30
N THR A 187 -23.82 -25.83 -7.96
CA THR A 187 -24.24 -24.46 -7.61
C THR A 187 -23.50 -23.95 -6.37
N GLN A 188 -23.40 -24.77 -5.32
CA GLN A 188 -22.67 -24.40 -4.11
C GLN A 188 -21.19 -24.11 -4.41
N LYS A 189 -20.51 -25.01 -5.15
CA LYS A 189 -19.11 -24.80 -5.55
C LYS A 189 -18.92 -23.51 -6.36
N ARG A 190 -19.86 -23.17 -7.25
CA ARG A 190 -19.80 -21.92 -8.02
C ARG A 190 -19.93 -20.69 -7.13
N LEU A 191 -20.82 -20.72 -6.13
CA LEU A 191 -20.97 -19.64 -5.17
C LEU A 191 -19.71 -19.47 -4.31
N ASP A 192 -19.13 -20.57 -3.85
CA ASP A 192 -17.88 -20.55 -3.06
C ASP A 192 -16.71 -19.95 -3.85
N VAL A 193 -16.55 -20.35 -5.11
CA VAL A 193 -15.53 -19.78 -6.01
C VAL A 193 -15.75 -18.28 -6.20
N CYS A 194 -17.00 -17.85 -6.43
CA CYS A 194 -17.30 -16.44 -6.61
C CYS A 194 -16.98 -15.61 -5.36
N LEU A 195 -17.36 -16.12 -4.19
CA LEU A 195 -17.04 -15.48 -2.91
C LEU A 195 -15.52 -15.35 -2.71
N GLN A 196 -14.77 -16.43 -2.97
CA GLN A 196 -13.31 -16.44 -2.86
C GLN A 196 -12.64 -15.39 -3.77
N GLU A 197 -13.12 -15.25 -5.01
CA GLU A 197 -12.60 -14.23 -5.94
C GLU A 197 -12.90 -12.80 -5.47
N PHE A 198 -14.08 -12.57 -4.89
CA PHE A 198 -14.41 -11.28 -4.29
C PHE A 198 -13.53 -10.95 -3.09
N GLU A 199 -13.24 -11.93 -2.23
CA GLU A 199 -12.32 -11.75 -1.10
C GLU A 199 -10.90 -11.45 -1.56
N LEU A 200 -10.41 -12.18 -2.57
CA LEU A 200 -9.10 -11.92 -3.14
C LEU A 200 -9.01 -10.49 -3.72
N LEU A 201 -10.04 -10.08 -4.46
CA LEU A 201 -10.12 -8.71 -4.99
C LEU A 201 -10.16 -7.67 -3.86
N TYR A 202 -10.92 -7.93 -2.79
CA TYR A 202 -10.97 -7.06 -1.62
C TYR A 202 -9.59 -6.91 -0.98
N PHE A 203 -8.85 -8.01 -0.76
CA PHE A 203 -7.51 -7.96 -0.20
C PHE A 203 -6.54 -7.20 -1.12
N SER A 204 -6.55 -7.48 -2.42
CA SER A 204 -5.72 -6.75 -3.39
C SER A 204 -6.04 -5.25 -3.39
N LEU A 205 -7.32 -4.89 -3.35
CA LEU A 205 -7.73 -3.47 -3.32
C LEU A 205 -7.36 -2.81 -1.99
N SER A 206 -7.57 -3.49 -0.86
CA SER A 206 -7.20 -2.97 0.46
C SER A 206 -5.70 -2.71 0.55
N SER A 207 -4.88 -3.67 0.12
CA SER A 207 -3.42 -3.53 0.05
C SER A 207 -3.01 -2.39 -0.88
N ALA A 208 -3.64 -2.28 -2.05
CA ALA A 208 -3.41 -1.17 -2.98
C ALA A 208 -3.74 0.19 -2.36
N ARG A 209 -4.82 0.29 -1.59
CA ARG A 209 -5.22 1.52 -0.90
C ARG A 209 -4.25 1.91 0.20
N ILE A 210 -3.78 0.94 1.00
CA ILE A 210 -2.73 1.18 2.01
C ILE A 210 -1.48 1.70 1.33
N PHE A 211 -1.09 1.09 0.21
CA PHE A 211 0.07 1.52 -0.57
C PHE A 211 -0.01 3.00 -1.02
N PHE A 212 -1.20 3.51 -1.38
CA PHE A 212 -1.40 4.94 -1.69
C PHE A 212 -1.73 5.83 -0.48
N ARG A 213 -1.92 5.25 0.71
CA ARG A 213 -2.16 5.95 1.97
C ARG A 213 -0.91 6.06 2.84
N ALA A 214 0.09 5.20 2.65
CA ALA A 214 1.34 5.20 3.41
C ALA A 214 2.01 6.60 3.46
N ASP A 215 1.85 7.41 2.41
CA ASP A 215 2.34 8.80 2.41
C ASP A 215 1.64 9.72 3.42
N LYS A 216 0.35 9.48 3.73
CA LYS A 216 -0.35 10.21 4.80
C LYS A 216 0.14 9.75 6.15
N THR A 217 0.36 8.45 6.37
CA THR A 217 0.87 7.93 7.64
C THR A 217 2.29 8.43 7.93
N ALA A 218 3.17 8.51 6.92
CA ALA A 218 4.50 9.11 7.09
C ALA A 218 4.45 10.64 7.32
N ALA A 219 3.51 11.35 6.68
CA ALA A 219 3.32 12.78 6.90
C ALA A 219 2.68 13.09 8.28
N GLU A 220 1.75 12.24 8.73
CA GLU A 220 1.11 12.29 10.05
C GLU A 220 2.13 11.93 11.15
N GLU A 221 2.97 10.92 10.96
CA GLU A 221 4.10 10.59 11.85
C GLU A 221 5.14 11.72 11.93
N ASN A 222 5.43 12.39 10.81
CA ASN A 222 6.33 13.54 10.78
C ASN A 222 5.70 14.82 11.39
N GLN A 223 4.38 14.99 11.28
CA GLN A 223 3.65 16.06 11.98
C GLN A 223 3.60 15.80 13.49
N GLU A 224 3.32 14.58 13.93
CA GLU A 224 3.37 14.22 15.35
C GLU A 224 4.77 14.39 15.96
N LYS A 225 5.84 14.11 15.19
CA LYS A 225 7.22 14.37 15.63
C LYS A 225 7.48 15.87 15.78
N LYS A 226 7.04 16.70 14.82
CA LYS A 226 7.16 18.16 14.89
C LYS A 226 6.36 18.76 16.05
N GLU A 227 5.13 18.31 16.27
CA GLU A 227 4.30 18.78 17.38
C GLU A 227 4.91 18.38 18.74
N LYS A 228 5.51 17.18 18.84
CA LYS A 228 6.23 16.76 20.05
C LYS A 228 7.52 17.56 20.31
N GLU A 229 8.21 18.02 19.27
CA GLU A 229 9.38 18.90 19.40
C GLU A 229 8.98 20.33 19.78
N GLU A 230 7.91 20.89 19.20
CA GLU A 230 7.39 22.21 19.56
C GLU A 230 6.87 22.24 21.01
N THR A 231 6.25 21.15 21.48
CA THR A 231 5.76 21.04 22.87
C THR A 231 6.90 20.88 23.89
N LYS A 232 8.04 20.29 23.49
CA LYS A 232 9.24 20.23 24.35
C LYS A 232 9.96 21.58 24.45
N THR A 233 9.89 22.39 23.39
CA THR A 233 10.53 23.70 23.35
C THR A 233 9.74 24.75 24.16
N SER A 234 8.41 24.64 24.22
CA SER A 234 7.58 25.56 25.02
C SER A 234 7.61 25.32 26.54
N ASN A 235 7.91 24.08 26.98
CA ASN A 235 8.02 23.74 28.40
C ASN A 235 9.41 24.01 29.02
N GLY A 236 10.39 24.47 28.23
CA GLY A 236 11.76 24.74 28.68
C GLY A 236 11.98 26.12 29.32
N ASP A 237 11.05 27.07 29.15
CA ASP A 237 11.27 28.49 29.48
C ASP A 237 10.62 28.97 30.79
N LEU A 238 10.12 28.07 31.63
CA LEU A 238 9.47 28.39 32.92
C LEU A 238 10.12 27.67 34.10
N SER A 239 11.43 27.78 34.26
CA SER A 239 12.07 27.47 35.56
C SER A 239 13.43 28.15 35.74
N ASP A 240 13.51 29.47 35.64
CA ASP A 240 14.60 30.19 36.32
C ASP A 240 14.18 31.59 36.78
N SER A 241 13.57 31.67 37.96
CA SER A 241 13.57 32.89 38.76
C SER A 241 13.20 32.56 40.20
N THR A 242 14.21 32.30 41.04
CA THR A 242 14.32 32.80 42.42
C THR A 242 15.43 32.06 43.17
N VAL A 243 16.61 32.65 43.30
CA VAL A 243 17.41 32.57 44.55
C VAL A 243 18.28 33.83 44.66
N SER A 244 17.95 34.70 45.61
CA SER A 244 18.88 35.73 46.12
C SER A 244 19.07 35.45 47.61
N ALA A 245 20.23 34.89 47.95
CA ALA A 245 20.79 34.84 49.31
C ALA A 245 21.18 36.28 49.74
N ASP A 246 21.14 36.73 50.99
CA ASP A 246 21.73 36.21 52.25
C ASP A 246 21.16 37.05 53.43
N PRO A 247 21.32 36.62 54.71
CA PRO A 247 22.44 37.18 55.50
C PRO A 247 23.08 36.20 56.50
N VAL A 248 24.41 36.24 56.65
CA VAL A 248 25.12 35.72 57.84
C VAL A 248 25.96 36.83 58.50
N VAL A 249 25.46 37.18 59.68
CA VAL A 249 26.01 37.79 60.90
C VAL A 249 27.54 37.87 61.05
N LYS A 250 28.00 39.04 61.47
CA LYS A 250 28.83 39.22 62.67
C LYS A 250 28.17 40.21 63.60
#